data_AF-A0A7G9W9Q6-F1
#
_entry.id   AF-A0A7G9W9Q6-F1
#
_cell.length_a   1.000
_cell.length_b   1.000
_cell.length_c   1.000
_cell.angle_alpha   90.00
_cell.angle_beta   90.00
_cell.angle_gamma   90.00
#
_symmetry.space_group_name_H-M   'P 1'
#
loop_
_entity.id
_entity.type
_entity.pdbx_description
1 polymer ?
#
loop_
_entity_poly.entity_id
_entity_poly.type
_entity_poly.pdbx_seq_one_letter_code
_entity_poly.pdbx_strand_id
1 'polypeptide(L)'
;MNIIRKLLGKLLYSITKALSAIMGTLIQGTESLVLFVKSITKGCFALLSMGGCLLFIFFATWGLRILADPIGLAFVLTLLLFPILGARFVAFMKYQKYIITEFLFNLSNHLIDGKKYQYKPFSEYKMAYKNAEQERIREEQRRYYEQQREWGERFKQQWQQQHSQGQGSQGNYGSYGGQGNYGQGFMNSTVDFKNKYEKSCDTLGVPYNVHKDQVKLAYRRKAKEFHPDLSKAPNATKMFQEITDANQFLNDENIQRYKNYL
;
A
#
# COMPACT_ATOMS: atom_id res chain seq x y z
N MET A 1 -28.83 -28.44 -43.89
CA MET A 1 -28.19 -28.31 -42.56
C MET A 1 -27.27 -27.09 -42.41
N ASN A 2 -26.44 -26.72 -43.40
CA ASN A 2 -25.49 -25.59 -43.25
C ASN A 2 -26.15 -24.20 -43.15
N ILE A 3 -27.33 -24.00 -43.77
CA ILE A 3 -28.04 -22.70 -43.75
C ILE A 3 -28.60 -22.42 -42.35
N ILE A 4 -29.21 -23.42 -41.70
CA ILE A 4 -29.76 -23.29 -40.34
C ILE A 4 -28.64 -22.98 -39.34
N ARG A 5 -27.49 -23.66 -39.44
CA ARG A 5 -26.32 -23.39 -38.57
C ARG A 5 -25.78 -21.97 -38.76
N LYS A 6 -25.66 -21.50 -40.02
CA LYS A 6 -25.24 -20.12 -40.30
C LYS A 6 -26.24 -19.08 -39.82
N LEU A 7 -27.54 -19.35 -39.94
CA LEU A 7 -28.61 -18.46 -39.48
C LEU A 7 -28.63 -18.37 -37.95
N LEU A 8 -28.52 -19.51 -37.26
CA LEU A 8 -28.36 -19.59 -35.81
C LEU A 8 -27.10 -18.87 -35.34
N GLY A 9 -25.97 -19.05 -36.03
CA GLY A 9 -24.73 -18.35 -35.71
C GLY A 9 -24.86 -16.83 -35.84
N LYS A 10 -25.45 -16.32 -36.92
CA LYS A 10 -25.69 -14.87 -37.08
C LYS A 10 -26.65 -14.31 -36.02
N LEU A 11 -27.69 -15.05 -35.67
CA LEU A 11 -28.64 -14.67 -34.62
C LEU A 11 -27.93 -14.64 -33.25
N LEU A 12 -27.14 -15.67 -32.94
CA LEU A 12 -26.33 -15.75 -31.72
C LEU A 12 -25.31 -14.60 -31.65
N TYR A 13 -24.65 -14.26 -32.76
CA TYR A 13 -23.75 -13.11 -32.85
C TYR A 13 -24.46 -11.81 -32.45
N SER A 14 -25.66 -11.58 -33.00
CA SER A 14 -26.46 -10.39 -32.71
C SER A 14 -26.86 -10.31 -31.23
N ILE A 15 -27.34 -11.42 -30.67
CA ILE A 15 -27.68 -11.53 -29.24
C ILE A 15 -26.44 -11.26 -28.38
N THR A 16 -25.29 -11.84 -28.74
CA THR A 16 -24.04 -11.67 -28.00
C THR A 16 -23.56 -10.22 -28.03
N LYS A 17 -23.69 -9.54 -29.17
CA LYS A 17 -23.38 -8.12 -29.31
C LYS A 17 -24.28 -7.26 -28.42
N ALA A 18 -25.59 -7.53 -28.40
CA ALA A 18 -26.54 -6.84 -27.53
C ALA A 18 -26.23 -7.09 -26.04
N LEU A 19 -25.97 -8.34 -25.64
CA LEU A 19 -25.60 -8.72 -24.28
C LEU A 19 -24.31 -8.02 -23.84
N SER A 20 -23.29 -7.98 -24.71
CA SER A 20 -22.02 -7.30 -24.44
C SER A 20 -22.20 -5.80 -24.18
N ALA A 21 -23.09 -5.15 -24.95
CA ALA A 21 -23.43 -3.75 -24.77
C ALA A 21 -24.15 -3.52 -23.43
N ILE A 22 -25.21 -4.29 -23.14
CA ILE A 22 -25.98 -4.18 -21.88
C ILE A 22 -25.06 -4.40 -20.67
N MET A 23 -24.28 -5.47 -20.67
CA MET A 23 -23.33 -5.76 -19.59
C MET A 23 -22.27 -4.67 -19.49
N GLY A 24 -21.81 -4.11 -20.61
CA GLY A 24 -20.89 -2.97 -20.63
C GLY A 24 -21.47 -1.74 -19.93
N THR A 25 -22.69 -1.35 -20.28
CA THR A 25 -23.39 -0.21 -19.67
C THR A 25 -23.62 -0.41 -18.18
N LEU A 26 -24.03 -1.61 -17.75
CA LEU A 26 -24.21 -1.93 -16.34
C LEU A 26 -22.89 -1.89 -15.55
N ILE A 27 -21.81 -2.40 -16.13
CA ILE A 27 -20.47 -2.34 -15.52
C ILE A 27 -20.03 -0.89 -15.38
N GLN A 28 -20.21 -0.07 -16.42
CA GLN A 28 -19.83 1.34 -16.37
C GLN A 28 -20.61 2.09 -15.29
N GLY A 29 -21.94 1.90 -15.22
CA GLY A 29 -22.76 2.55 -14.20
C GLY A 29 -22.36 2.15 -12.77
N THR A 30 -22.11 0.87 -12.53
CA THR A 30 -21.67 0.38 -11.21
C THR A 30 -20.26 0.85 -10.86
N GLU A 31 -19.33 0.89 -11.82
CA GLU A 31 -17.97 1.41 -11.63
C GLU A 31 -17.97 2.90 -11.30
N SER A 32 -18.73 3.70 -12.04
CA SER A 32 -18.91 5.13 -11.75
C SER A 32 -19.47 5.36 -10.36
N LEU A 33 -20.47 4.57 -9.95
CA LEU A 33 -21.08 4.67 -8.63
C LEU A 33 -20.10 4.31 -7.51
N VAL A 34 -19.32 3.22 -7.66
CA VAL A 34 -18.30 2.82 -6.67
C VAL A 34 -17.21 3.89 -6.55
N LEU A 35 -16.77 4.47 -7.67
CA LEU A 35 -15.77 5.54 -7.68
C LEU A 35 -16.29 6.83 -7.04
N PHE A 36 -17.55 7.18 -7.30
CA PHE A 36 -18.20 8.32 -6.68
C PHE A 36 -18.26 8.18 -5.15
N VAL A 37 -18.70 7.03 -4.65
CA VAL A 37 -18.73 6.76 -3.19
C VAL A 37 -17.31 6.80 -2.61
N LYS A 38 -16.32 6.19 -3.28
CA LYS A 38 -14.91 6.29 -2.86
C LYS A 38 -14.40 7.72 -2.78
N SER A 39 -14.80 8.57 -3.72
CA SER A 39 -14.42 9.99 -3.76
C SER A 39 -15.01 10.74 -2.57
N ILE A 40 -16.30 10.54 -2.28
CA ILE A 40 -16.97 11.11 -1.10
C ILE A 40 -16.30 10.63 0.18
N THR A 41 -16.06 9.32 0.33
CA THR A 41 -15.42 8.78 1.54
C THR A 41 -14.04 9.40 1.75
N LYS A 42 -13.22 9.51 0.71
CA LYS A 42 -11.91 10.17 0.78
C LYS A 42 -12.03 11.65 1.14
N GLY A 43 -13.01 12.35 0.56
CA GLY A 43 -13.30 13.76 0.88
C GLY A 43 -13.69 13.95 2.34
N CYS A 44 -14.60 13.11 2.87
CA CYS A 44 -14.96 13.12 4.28
C CYS A 44 -13.75 12.82 5.18
N PHE A 45 -12.92 11.84 4.85
CA PHE A 45 -11.68 11.55 5.60
C PHE A 45 -10.68 12.72 5.56
N ALA A 46 -10.53 13.38 4.41
CA ALA A 46 -9.65 14.53 4.27
C ALA A 46 -10.15 15.73 5.10
N LEU A 47 -11.47 15.98 5.11
CA LEU A 47 -12.09 17.01 5.94
C LEU A 47 -11.95 16.71 7.44
N LEU A 48 -12.17 15.46 7.85
CA LEU A 48 -11.92 15.00 9.22
C LEU A 48 -10.45 15.17 9.62
N SER A 49 -9.53 14.90 8.69
CA SER A 49 -8.08 15.10 8.88
C SER A 49 -7.69 16.57 9.00
N MET A 50 -8.39 17.49 8.33
CA MET A 50 -8.09 18.93 8.39
C MET A 50 -8.80 19.66 9.53
N GLY A 51 -9.90 19.12 10.06
CA GLY A 51 -10.79 19.86 10.97
C GLY A 51 -10.35 19.96 12.44
N GLY A 52 -9.22 19.37 12.83
CA GLY A 52 -8.68 19.48 14.18
C GLY A 52 -9.68 19.18 15.32
N CYS A 53 -9.35 19.59 16.55
CA CYS A 53 -10.17 19.36 17.73
C CYS A 53 -11.61 19.92 17.64
N LEU A 54 -11.90 20.84 16.71
CA LEU A 54 -13.22 21.46 16.53
C LEU A 54 -14.23 20.53 15.85
N LEU A 55 -13.84 19.82 14.78
CA LEU A 55 -14.72 18.80 14.18
C LEU A 55 -14.93 17.62 15.13
N PHE A 56 -13.95 17.31 15.97
CA PHE A 56 -14.04 16.23 16.95
C PHE A 56 -15.19 16.45 17.95
N ILE A 57 -15.48 17.68 18.37
CA ILE A 57 -16.57 17.99 19.32
C ILE A 57 -17.95 17.86 18.65
N PHE A 58 -18.06 18.28 17.39
CA PHE A 58 -19.31 18.20 16.62
C PHE A 58 -19.62 16.76 16.19
N PHE A 59 -18.60 16.01 15.74
CA PHE A 59 -18.72 14.57 15.43
C PHE A 59 -18.80 13.70 16.69
N ALA A 60 -18.20 14.09 17.83
CA ALA A 60 -18.35 13.31 19.06
C ALA A 60 -19.79 13.35 19.56
N THR A 61 -20.47 14.50 19.51
CA THR A 61 -21.84 14.63 20.01
C THR A 61 -22.89 13.99 19.08
N TRP A 62 -22.80 14.22 17.77
CA TRP A 62 -23.76 13.65 16.80
C TRP A 62 -23.34 12.27 16.29
N GLY A 63 -22.04 12.05 16.10
CA GLY A 63 -21.50 10.78 15.63
C GLY A 63 -21.62 9.67 16.66
N LEU A 64 -21.45 9.93 17.97
CA LEU A 64 -21.71 8.91 19.00
C LEU A 64 -23.20 8.50 19.02
N ARG A 65 -24.13 9.42 18.77
CA ARG A 65 -25.56 9.08 18.69
C ARG A 65 -25.88 8.21 17.47
N ILE A 66 -25.28 8.52 16.31
CA ILE A 66 -25.44 7.69 15.10
C ILE A 66 -24.78 6.32 15.27
N LEU A 67 -23.67 6.22 15.99
CA LEU A 67 -22.99 4.95 16.26
C LEU A 67 -23.69 4.12 17.34
N ALA A 68 -24.39 4.76 18.27
CA ALA A 68 -25.16 4.09 19.32
C ALA A 68 -26.53 3.59 18.82
N ASP A 69 -27.09 4.23 17.78
CA ASP A 69 -28.30 3.75 17.11
C ASP A 69 -27.96 2.57 16.16
N PRO A 70 -28.60 1.40 16.30
CA PRO A 70 -28.32 0.24 15.45
C PRO A 70 -28.55 0.52 13.95
N ILE A 71 -29.48 1.43 13.61
CA ILE A 71 -29.76 1.80 12.21
C ILE A 71 -28.64 2.70 11.67
N GLY A 72 -28.25 3.72 12.43
CA GLY A 72 -27.13 4.60 12.10
C GLY A 72 -25.80 3.85 11.95
N LEU A 73 -25.49 2.93 12.87
CA LEU A 73 -24.30 2.09 12.80
C LEU A 73 -24.31 1.18 11.57
N ALA A 74 -25.45 0.54 11.27
CA ALA A 74 -25.60 -0.28 10.07
C ALA A 74 -25.37 0.54 8.78
N PHE A 75 -25.87 1.78 8.73
CA PHE A 75 -25.65 2.68 7.60
C PHE A 75 -24.17 3.04 7.43
N VAL A 76 -23.48 3.43 8.53
CA VAL A 76 -22.05 3.77 8.49
C VAL A 76 -21.18 2.57 8.08
N LEU A 77 -21.47 1.38 8.63
CA LEU A 77 -20.79 0.15 8.22
C LEU A 77 -21.04 -0.19 6.75
N THR A 78 -22.28 -0.05 6.29
CA THR A 78 -22.62 -0.25 4.88
C THR A 78 -21.84 0.72 4.00
N LEU A 79 -21.74 1.99 4.37
CA LEU A 79 -21.01 3.00 3.63
C LEU A 79 -19.49 2.73 3.58
N LEU A 80 -18.90 2.19 4.65
CA LEU A 80 -17.48 1.77 4.68
C LEU A 80 -17.22 0.49 3.87
N LEU A 81 -18.15 -0.46 3.91
CA LEU A 81 -18.01 -1.76 3.25
C LEU A 81 -18.34 -1.68 1.75
N PHE A 82 -19.25 -0.79 1.36
CA PHE A 82 -19.74 -0.62 0.00
C PHE A 82 -18.64 -0.39 -1.04
N PRO A 83 -17.62 0.48 -0.82
CA PRO A 83 -16.49 0.64 -1.73
C PRO A 83 -15.67 -0.62 -1.97
N ILE A 84 -15.56 -1.49 -0.96
CA ILE A 84 -14.76 -2.72 -1.00
C ILE A 84 -15.55 -3.80 -1.74
N LEU A 85 -16.79 -4.03 -1.31
CA LEU A 85 -17.70 -4.98 -1.94
C LEU A 85 -18.04 -4.59 -3.37
N GLY A 86 -18.33 -3.31 -3.62
CA GLY A 86 -18.64 -2.80 -4.93
C GLY A 86 -17.48 -2.97 -5.92
N ALA A 87 -16.24 -2.75 -5.49
CA ALA A 87 -15.07 -3.00 -6.35
C ALA A 87 -14.92 -4.49 -6.71
N ARG A 88 -15.15 -5.39 -5.74
CA ARG A 88 -15.15 -6.85 -6.00
C ARG A 88 -16.30 -7.26 -6.91
N PHE A 89 -17.46 -6.65 -6.75
CA PHE A 89 -18.63 -6.90 -7.59
C PHE A 89 -18.40 -6.45 -9.03
N VAL A 90 -17.81 -5.26 -9.25
CA VAL A 90 -17.44 -4.78 -10.59
C VAL A 90 -16.45 -5.74 -11.25
N ALA A 91 -15.44 -6.22 -10.51
CA ALA A 91 -14.51 -7.23 -11.02
C ALA A 91 -15.23 -8.54 -11.42
N PHE A 92 -16.16 -9.01 -10.58
CA PHE A 92 -16.99 -10.17 -10.89
C PHE A 92 -17.87 -9.96 -12.13
N MET A 93 -18.49 -8.79 -12.29
CA MET A 93 -19.27 -8.47 -13.49
C MET A 93 -18.41 -8.44 -14.75
N LYS A 94 -17.21 -7.85 -14.68
CA LYS A 94 -16.23 -7.84 -15.78
C LYS A 94 -15.83 -9.26 -16.17
N TYR A 95 -15.56 -10.11 -15.17
CA TYR A 95 -15.30 -11.54 -15.35
C TYR A 95 -16.44 -12.26 -16.09
N GLN A 96 -17.68 -12.11 -15.59
CA GLN A 96 -18.84 -12.77 -16.21
C GLN A 96 -19.08 -12.27 -17.63
N LYS A 97 -19.02 -10.95 -17.85
CA LYS A 97 -19.13 -10.37 -19.18
C LYS A 97 -18.10 -11.00 -20.11
N TYR A 98 -16.82 -10.97 -19.75
CA TYR A 98 -15.73 -11.48 -20.59
C TYR A 98 -15.96 -12.93 -21.00
N ILE A 99 -16.18 -13.83 -20.03
CA ILE A 99 -16.29 -15.26 -20.32
C ILE A 99 -17.53 -15.55 -21.17
N ILE A 100 -18.67 -14.97 -20.82
CA ILE A 100 -19.92 -15.24 -21.53
C ILE A 100 -19.84 -14.67 -22.95
N THR A 101 -19.37 -13.43 -23.12
CA THR A 101 -19.30 -12.82 -24.46
C THR A 101 -18.29 -13.52 -25.34
N GLU A 102 -17.10 -13.85 -24.83
CA GLU A 102 -16.04 -14.47 -25.64
C GLU A 102 -16.41 -15.90 -26.04
N PHE A 103 -17.02 -16.65 -25.10
CA PHE A 103 -17.56 -17.98 -25.39
C PHE A 103 -18.68 -17.93 -26.44
N LEU A 104 -19.67 -17.05 -26.26
CA LEU A 104 -20.79 -16.94 -27.20
C LEU A 104 -20.35 -16.44 -28.58
N PHE A 105 -19.36 -15.54 -28.65
CA PHE A 105 -18.76 -15.12 -29.92
C PHE A 105 -18.02 -16.25 -30.60
N ASN A 106 -17.23 -17.05 -29.87
CA ASN A 106 -16.56 -18.21 -30.43
C ASN A 106 -17.56 -19.26 -30.94
N LEU A 107 -18.59 -19.56 -30.14
CA LEU A 107 -19.67 -20.48 -30.51
C LEU A 107 -20.41 -19.98 -31.76
N SER A 108 -20.75 -18.70 -31.80
CA SER A 108 -21.35 -18.05 -32.96
C SER A 108 -20.48 -18.18 -34.21
N ASN A 109 -19.20 -17.84 -34.10
CA ASN A 109 -18.26 -17.88 -35.22
C ASN A 109 -18.01 -19.31 -35.69
N HIS A 110 -17.97 -20.28 -34.78
CA HIS A 110 -17.88 -21.70 -35.11
C HIS A 110 -19.13 -22.18 -35.88
N LEU A 111 -20.33 -21.71 -35.51
CA LEU A 111 -21.58 -22.01 -36.22
C LEU A 111 -21.64 -21.36 -37.62
N ILE A 112 -21.05 -20.18 -37.78
CA ILE A 112 -20.99 -19.45 -39.07
C ILE A 112 -19.95 -20.07 -40.00
N ASP A 113 -18.74 -20.34 -39.50
CA ASP A 113 -17.60 -20.80 -40.29
C ASP A 113 -16.69 -21.76 -39.51
N GLY A 114 -17.19 -22.99 -39.30
CA GLY A 114 -16.52 -24.04 -38.52
C GLY A 114 -15.19 -24.55 -39.08
N LYS A 115 -14.74 -24.07 -40.25
CA LYS A 115 -13.40 -24.36 -40.81
C LYS A 115 -12.32 -23.39 -40.30
N LYS A 116 -12.70 -22.16 -39.93
CA LYS A 116 -11.75 -21.12 -39.45
C LYS A 116 -11.71 -21.01 -37.93
N TYR A 117 -12.78 -21.41 -37.24
CA TYR A 117 -12.91 -21.25 -35.80
C TYR A 117 -13.01 -22.61 -35.12
N GLN A 118 -11.98 -22.96 -34.35
CA GLN A 118 -12.05 -24.11 -33.45
C GLN A 118 -12.95 -23.77 -32.25
N TYR A 119 -13.85 -24.69 -31.93
CA TYR A 119 -14.69 -24.61 -30.74
C TYR A 119 -13.81 -24.73 -29.49
N LYS A 120 -13.99 -23.81 -28.56
CA LYS A 120 -13.32 -23.83 -27.26
C LYS A 120 -14.32 -24.07 -26.13
N PRO A 121 -14.04 -24.97 -25.19
CA PRO A 121 -14.92 -25.19 -24.04
C PRO A 121 -14.92 -23.98 -23.10
N PHE A 122 -16.03 -23.75 -22.41
CA PHE A 122 -16.20 -22.65 -21.46
C PHE A 122 -15.10 -22.58 -20.38
N SER A 123 -14.54 -23.73 -19.97
CA SER A 123 -13.46 -23.83 -19.00
C SER A 123 -12.18 -23.12 -19.44
N GLU A 124 -11.89 -23.09 -20.75
CA GLU A 124 -10.69 -22.44 -21.29
C GLU A 124 -10.74 -20.93 -21.10
N TYR A 125 -11.92 -20.31 -21.32
CA TYR A 125 -12.13 -18.88 -21.07
C TYR A 125 -12.02 -18.51 -19.59
N LYS A 126 -12.49 -19.39 -18.70
CA LYS A 126 -12.30 -19.25 -17.25
C LYS A 126 -10.83 -19.29 -16.86
N MET A 127 -10.05 -20.19 -17.44
CA MET A 127 -8.60 -20.27 -17.19
C MET A 127 -7.85 -19.08 -17.79
N ALA A 128 -8.17 -18.68 -19.02
CA ALA A 128 -7.55 -17.53 -19.68
C ALA A 128 -7.69 -16.24 -18.87
N TYR A 129 -8.89 -15.95 -18.36
CA TYR A 129 -9.11 -14.79 -17.52
C TYR A 129 -8.33 -14.88 -16.19
N LYS A 130 -8.34 -16.05 -15.53
CA LYS A 130 -7.60 -16.25 -14.28
C LYS A 130 -6.09 -16.07 -14.46
N ASN A 131 -5.54 -16.57 -15.56
CA ASN A 131 -4.12 -16.43 -15.89
C ASN A 131 -3.77 -14.96 -16.13
N ALA A 132 -4.59 -14.25 -16.90
CA ALA A 132 -4.41 -12.81 -17.14
C ALA A 132 -4.45 -12.00 -15.83
N GLU A 133 -5.35 -12.33 -14.90
CA GLU A 133 -5.41 -11.65 -13.60
C GLU A 133 -4.20 -11.97 -12.71
N GLN A 134 -3.73 -13.22 -12.70
CA GLN A 134 -2.50 -13.59 -11.99
C GLN A 134 -1.26 -12.88 -12.53
N GLU A 135 -1.19 -12.69 -13.85
CA GLU A 135 -0.09 -11.99 -14.50
C GLU A 135 -0.08 -10.51 -14.10
N ARG A 136 -1.24 -9.84 -14.10
CA ARG A 136 -1.37 -8.46 -13.61
C ARG A 136 -0.93 -8.30 -12.16
N ILE A 137 -1.30 -9.24 -11.28
CA ILE A 137 -0.87 -9.21 -9.87
C ILE A 137 0.66 -9.36 -9.77
N ARG A 138 1.25 -10.25 -10.57
CA ARG A 138 2.70 -10.48 -10.61
C ARG A 138 3.44 -9.23 -11.11
N GLU A 139 2.90 -8.54 -12.10
CA GLU A 139 3.44 -7.28 -12.61
C GLU A 139 3.34 -6.15 -11.58
N GLU A 140 2.20 -6.00 -10.89
CA GLU A 140 2.03 -5.02 -9.81
C GLU A 140 3.03 -5.28 -8.67
N GLN A 141 3.25 -6.53 -8.31
CA GLN A 141 4.28 -6.90 -7.34
C GLN A 141 5.68 -6.51 -7.81
N ARG A 142 6.05 -6.80 -9.06
CA ARG A 142 7.35 -6.39 -9.62
C ARG A 142 7.53 -4.88 -9.57
N ARG A 143 6.53 -4.11 -10.00
CA ARG A 143 6.51 -2.63 -9.96
C ARG A 143 6.68 -2.10 -8.54
N TYR A 144 6.07 -2.76 -7.57
CA TYR A 144 6.22 -2.41 -6.15
C TYR A 144 7.64 -2.68 -5.65
N TYR A 145 8.24 -3.83 -6.00
CA TYR A 145 9.64 -4.14 -5.68
C TYR A 145 10.62 -3.19 -6.36
N GLU A 146 10.40 -2.84 -7.63
CA GLU A 146 11.21 -1.88 -8.38
C GLU A 146 11.16 -0.49 -7.72
N GLN A 147 9.96 0.01 -7.39
CA GLN A 147 9.82 1.27 -6.67
C GLN A 147 10.53 1.25 -5.32
N GLN A 148 10.51 0.13 -4.59
CA GLN A 148 11.27 0.01 -3.35
C GLN A 148 12.78 0.09 -3.57
N ARG A 149 13.28 -0.52 -4.65
CA ARG A 149 14.71 -0.49 -5.00
C ARG A 149 15.14 0.91 -5.39
N GLU A 150 14.42 1.54 -6.32
CA GLU A 150 14.68 2.91 -6.74
C GLU A 150 14.58 3.89 -5.56
N TRP A 151 13.59 3.71 -4.70
CA TRP A 151 13.44 4.53 -3.50
C TRP A 151 14.64 4.32 -2.56
N GLY A 152 15.07 3.08 -2.35
CA GLY A 152 16.26 2.77 -1.55
C GLY A 152 17.55 3.37 -2.11
N GLU A 153 17.73 3.35 -3.43
CA GLU A 153 18.91 3.95 -4.09
C GLU A 153 18.87 5.48 -4.07
N ARG A 154 17.73 6.09 -4.40
CA ARG A 154 17.54 7.54 -4.31
C ARG A 154 17.75 8.03 -2.89
N PHE A 155 17.20 7.32 -1.91
CA PHE A 155 17.40 7.59 -0.50
C PHE A 155 18.89 7.54 -0.14
N LYS A 156 19.61 6.49 -0.53
CA LYS A 156 21.05 6.36 -0.29
C LYS A 156 21.86 7.51 -0.91
N GLN A 157 21.53 7.92 -2.13
CA GLN A 157 22.19 9.04 -2.81
C GLN A 157 21.91 10.38 -2.14
N GLN A 158 20.65 10.66 -1.79
CA GLN A 158 20.27 11.89 -1.10
C GLN A 158 20.95 11.99 0.26
N TRP A 159 21.01 10.86 0.99
CA TRP A 159 21.72 10.76 2.26
C TRP A 159 23.21 11.06 2.09
N GLN A 160 23.88 10.44 1.11
CA GLN A 160 25.29 10.72 0.82
C GLN A 160 25.55 12.19 0.45
N GLN A 161 24.69 12.81 -0.36
CA GLN A 161 24.83 14.22 -0.74
C GLN A 161 24.64 15.18 0.44
N GLN A 162 23.69 14.90 1.33
CA GLN A 162 23.45 15.71 2.52
C GLN A 162 24.61 15.61 3.51
N HIS A 163 25.24 14.43 3.61
CA HIS A 163 26.43 14.23 4.42
C HIS A 163 27.72 14.75 3.76
N SER A 164 27.79 14.88 2.44
CA SER A 164 28.96 15.44 1.73
C SER A 164 28.93 16.97 1.59
N GLN A 165 27.75 17.60 1.51
CA GLN A 165 27.61 19.06 1.47
C GLN A 165 27.67 19.73 2.86
N GLY A 166 27.65 18.95 3.94
CA GLY A 166 27.87 19.44 5.31
C GLY A 166 29.35 19.69 5.66
N GLN A 167 30.28 19.54 4.71
CA GLN A 167 31.72 19.78 4.92
C GLN A 167 32.16 21.08 4.23
N GLY A 168 31.47 22.18 4.54
CA GLY A 168 31.79 23.50 4.04
C GLY A 168 31.21 24.59 4.93
N SER A 169 32.00 25.05 5.89
CA SER A 169 31.78 26.24 6.73
C SER A 169 30.95 26.07 8.02
N GLN A 170 31.72 25.82 9.09
CA GLN A 170 31.56 26.19 10.51
C GLN A 170 30.15 26.42 11.10
N GLY A 171 29.80 25.50 12.00
CA GLY A 171 28.79 25.67 13.04
C GLY A 171 28.98 24.67 14.18
N ASN A 172 30.06 24.87 14.96
CA ASN A 172 30.32 24.40 16.32
C ASN A 172 29.45 23.24 16.87
N TYR A 173 29.91 22.00 16.74
CA TYR A 173 29.67 20.95 17.74
C TYR A 173 30.94 20.08 17.86
N GLY A 174 31.40 19.92 19.10
CA GLY A 174 32.76 19.58 19.47
C GLY A 174 33.27 18.26 18.92
N SER A 175 34.37 18.36 18.17
CA SER A 175 35.37 17.31 18.05
C SER A 175 36.34 17.46 19.22
N TYR A 176 36.49 16.43 20.04
CA TYR A 176 37.64 16.27 20.92
C TYR A 176 38.30 14.92 20.64
N GLY A 177 39.10 14.89 19.58
CA GLY A 177 40.35 14.15 19.58
C GLY A 177 41.45 15.10 20.04
N GLY A 178 41.87 14.98 21.29
CA GLY A 178 42.92 15.79 21.89
C GLY A 178 43.72 14.97 22.88
N GLN A 179 44.89 14.52 22.43
CA GLN A 179 46.10 14.12 23.16
C GLN A 179 45.97 14.05 24.68
N GLY A 180 45.96 12.82 25.20
CA GLY A 180 46.04 12.55 26.63
C GLY A 180 47.44 12.84 27.18
N ASN A 181 47.51 13.75 28.14
CA ASN A 181 48.34 13.56 29.33
C ASN A 181 47.63 14.20 30.54
N TYR A 182 47.59 13.44 31.64
CA TYR A 182 47.01 13.71 32.96
C TYR A 182 45.48 13.82 33.06
N GLY A 183 44.85 12.82 33.69
CA GLY A 183 43.50 12.98 34.24
C GLY A 183 42.72 11.68 34.38
N GLN A 184 43.09 10.88 35.36
CA GLN A 184 42.42 9.64 35.78
C GLN A 184 40.92 9.86 36.09
N GLY A 185 40.04 9.07 35.47
CA GLY A 185 38.60 9.12 35.72
C GLY A 185 37.87 7.97 35.02
N PHE A 186 37.89 6.78 35.61
CA PHE A 186 37.15 5.60 35.14
C PHE A 186 35.63 5.88 35.19
N MET A 187 35.02 6.15 34.04
CA MET A 187 33.57 6.05 33.85
C MET A 187 33.25 4.96 32.82
N ASN A 188 32.17 4.25 33.10
CA ASN A 188 31.94 2.85 32.77
C ASN A 188 31.44 2.66 31.31
N SER A 189 32.32 2.27 30.38
CA SER A 189 32.04 2.10 28.93
C SER A 189 30.82 1.20 28.62
N THR A 190 30.51 0.27 29.53
CA THR A 190 29.36 -0.63 29.41
C THR A 190 28.01 0.06 29.65
N VAL A 191 27.97 1.01 30.59
CA VAL A 191 26.72 1.73 30.95
C VAL A 191 26.30 2.68 29.82
N ASP A 192 27.27 3.33 29.19
CA ASP A 192 27.02 4.25 28.06
C ASP A 192 26.48 3.50 26.83
N PHE A 193 27.01 2.31 26.55
CA PHE A 193 26.49 1.42 25.50
C PHE A 193 25.04 1.00 25.77
N LYS A 194 24.74 0.57 27.00
CA LYS A 194 23.41 0.13 27.41
C LYS A 194 22.38 1.25 27.23
N ASN A 195 22.67 2.44 27.75
CA ASN A 195 21.79 3.61 27.66
C ASN A 195 21.54 4.01 26.20
N LYS A 196 22.58 3.96 25.35
CA LYS A 196 22.45 4.27 23.92
C LYS A 196 21.60 3.23 23.18
N TYR A 197 21.69 1.96 23.57
CA TYR A 197 20.87 0.89 23.00
C TYR A 197 19.40 1.04 23.36
N GLU A 198 19.09 1.21 24.65
CA GLU A 198 17.72 1.41 25.15
C GLU A 198 17.08 2.64 24.49
N LYS A 199 17.79 3.78 24.45
CA LYS A 199 17.34 5.00 23.76
C LYS A 199 17.08 4.76 22.26
N SER A 200 17.92 3.97 21.58
CA SER A 200 17.72 3.64 20.16
C SER A 200 16.47 2.77 19.95
N CYS A 201 16.22 1.82 20.84
CA CYS A 201 15.00 1.02 20.85
C CYS A 201 13.75 1.89 21.09
N ASP A 202 13.81 2.83 22.03
CA ASP A 202 12.72 3.77 22.32
C ASP A 202 12.43 4.70 21.13
N THR A 203 13.48 5.25 20.52
CA THR A 203 13.38 6.08 19.32
C THR A 203 12.75 5.32 18.16
N LEU A 204 12.96 4.01 18.02
CA LEU A 204 12.27 3.17 17.04
C LEU A 204 10.93 2.60 17.52
N GLY A 205 10.65 2.66 18.82
CA GLY A 205 9.47 2.08 19.46
C GLY A 205 9.45 0.55 19.39
N VAL A 206 10.61 -0.09 19.60
CA VAL A 206 10.78 -1.55 19.61
C VAL A 206 11.23 -2.03 20.99
N PRO A 207 10.88 -3.27 21.40
CA PRO A 207 11.33 -3.80 22.69
C PRO A 207 12.86 -3.96 22.75
N TYR A 208 13.45 -4.01 23.95
CA TYR A 208 14.92 -4.16 24.08
C TYR A 208 15.44 -5.55 23.66
N ASN A 209 14.59 -6.57 23.59
CA ASN A 209 14.93 -7.89 23.03
C ASN A 209 14.48 -7.99 21.56
N VAL A 210 14.80 -6.98 20.75
CA VAL A 210 14.38 -6.89 19.34
C VAL A 210 15.22 -7.78 18.43
N HIS A 211 14.62 -8.28 17.35
CA HIS A 211 15.34 -8.92 16.24
C HIS A 211 15.57 -7.93 15.10
N LYS A 212 16.63 -8.09 14.32
CA LYS A 212 16.98 -7.17 13.21
C LYS A 212 15.83 -6.91 12.22
N ASP A 213 14.99 -7.92 11.97
CA ASP A 213 13.83 -7.75 11.08
C ASP A 213 12.75 -6.84 11.67
N GLN A 214 12.57 -6.85 12.99
CA GLN A 214 11.66 -5.94 13.70
C GLN A 214 12.22 -4.51 13.73
N VAL A 215 13.54 -4.33 13.91
CA VAL A 215 14.22 -3.02 13.80
C VAL A 215 13.99 -2.43 12.41
N LYS A 216 14.22 -3.22 11.34
CA LYS A 216 13.99 -2.80 9.95
C LYS A 216 12.54 -2.42 9.68
N LEU A 217 11.58 -3.18 10.22
CA LEU A 217 10.16 -2.92 10.02
C LEU A 217 9.73 -1.62 10.73
N ALA A 218 10.17 -1.44 11.98
CA ALA A 218 9.88 -0.24 12.77
C ALA A 218 10.51 1.02 12.15
N TYR A 219 11.76 0.91 11.69
CA TYR A 219 12.43 1.96 10.93
C TYR A 219 11.63 2.33 9.67
N ARG A 220 11.21 1.37 8.85
CA ARG A 220 10.40 1.64 7.64
C ARG A 220 9.09 2.34 7.93
N ARG A 221 8.45 2.04 9.06
CA ARG A 221 7.20 2.69 9.48
C ARG A 221 7.45 4.14 9.90
N LYS A 222 8.39 4.36 10.82
CA LYS A 222 8.71 5.71 11.34
C LYS A 222 9.34 6.61 10.28
N ALA A 223 10.17 6.06 9.39
CA ALA A 223 10.76 6.79 8.27
C ALA A 223 9.71 7.31 7.29
N LYS A 224 8.58 6.61 7.10
CA LYS A 224 7.47 7.10 6.28
C LYS A 224 6.66 8.20 6.99
N GLU A 225 6.56 8.12 8.31
CA GLU A 225 5.81 9.05 9.15
C GLU A 225 6.53 10.40 9.34
N PHE A 226 7.84 10.37 9.51
CA PHE A 226 8.69 11.55 9.75
C PHE A 226 9.53 11.96 8.53
N HIS A 227 9.22 11.45 7.33
CA HIS A 227 9.95 11.82 6.12
C HIS A 227 9.86 13.34 5.90
N PRO A 228 10.97 14.06 5.63
CA PRO A 228 10.95 15.51 5.48
C PRO A 228 10.03 16.01 4.34
N ASP A 229 9.85 15.23 3.27
CA ASP A 229 8.91 15.57 2.19
C ASP A 229 7.43 15.24 2.48
N LEU A 230 7.14 14.29 3.38
CA LEU A 230 5.75 13.87 3.67
C LEU A 230 5.20 14.49 4.95
N SER A 231 6.08 14.76 5.92
CA SER A 231 5.72 15.28 7.24
C SER A 231 5.85 16.78 7.28
N LYS A 232 4.76 17.47 7.62
CA LYS A 232 4.73 18.94 7.80
C LYS A 232 5.21 19.39 9.20
N ALA A 233 5.73 18.47 10.00
CA ALA A 233 6.18 18.78 11.35
C ALA A 233 7.50 19.58 11.30
N PRO A 234 7.63 20.69 12.05
CA PRO A 234 8.82 21.55 12.02
C PRO A 234 10.09 20.84 12.50
N ASN A 235 9.95 19.72 13.21
CA ASN A 235 11.04 18.85 13.69
C ASN A 235 11.17 17.54 12.91
N ALA A 236 10.47 17.36 11.79
CA ALA A 236 10.50 16.11 11.01
C ALA A 236 11.92 15.70 10.63
N THR A 237 12.74 16.64 10.16
CA THR A 237 14.14 16.40 9.80
C THR A 237 14.98 15.89 10.99
N LYS A 238 14.81 16.49 12.17
CA LYS A 238 15.55 16.09 13.38
C LYS A 238 15.10 14.71 13.86
N MET A 239 13.79 14.46 13.89
CA MET A 239 13.27 13.15 14.27
C MET A 239 13.71 12.06 13.30
N PHE A 240 13.72 12.38 12.01
CA PHE A 240 14.16 11.46 10.96
C PHE A 240 15.64 11.08 11.10
N GLN A 241 16.49 12.05 11.46
CA GLN A 241 17.90 11.79 11.79
C GLN A 241 18.02 10.85 13.00
N GLU A 242 17.33 11.14 14.10
CA GLU A 242 17.36 10.30 15.31
C GLU A 242 16.86 8.85 15.04
N ILE A 243 15.82 8.70 14.21
CA ILE A 243 15.30 7.38 13.77
C ILE A 243 16.33 6.61 12.94
N THR A 244 17.08 7.32 12.09
CA THR A 244 18.10 6.73 11.21
C THR A 244 19.32 6.30 12.02
N ASP A 245 19.79 7.16 12.93
CA ASP A 245 20.90 6.88 13.83
C ASP A 245 20.60 5.68 14.72
N ALA A 246 19.38 5.60 15.26
CA ALA A 246 18.92 4.46 16.05
C ALA A 246 18.94 3.15 15.23
N ASN A 247 18.47 3.17 13.98
CA ASN A 247 18.50 1.99 13.12
C ASN A 247 19.93 1.56 12.72
N GLN A 248 20.84 2.51 12.53
CA GLN A 248 22.24 2.22 12.23
C GLN A 248 22.97 1.65 13.46
N PHE A 249 22.66 2.16 14.66
CA PHE A 249 23.21 1.65 15.91
C PHE A 249 22.69 0.25 16.27
N LEU A 250 21.42 -0.05 16.00
CA LEU A 250 20.80 -1.36 16.24
C LEU A 250 21.14 -2.39 15.14
N ASN A 251 22.44 -2.63 14.94
CA ASN A 251 22.95 -3.66 14.06
C ASN A 251 23.00 -5.04 14.76
N ASP A 252 23.31 -6.11 14.02
CA ASP A 252 23.34 -7.47 14.57
C ASP A 252 24.35 -7.58 15.73
N GLU A 253 25.52 -6.96 15.61
CA GLU A 253 26.58 -6.99 16.61
C GLU A 253 26.16 -6.34 17.93
N ASN A 254 25.54 -5.16 17.88
CA ASN A 254 25.09 -4.44 19.06
C ASN A 254 23.86 -5.09 19.70
N ILE A 255 22.96 -5.67 18.90
CA ILE A 255 21.83 -6.45 19.42
C ILE A 255 22.34 -7.69 20.15
N GLN A 256 23.31 -8.42 19.58
CA GLN A 256 23.91 -9.58 20.25
C GLN A 256 24.69 -9.17 21.50
N ARG A 257 25.46 -8.09 21.42
CA ARG A 257 26.20 -7.54 22.55
C ARG A 257 25.28 -7.16 23.71
N TYR A 258 24.13 -6.53 23.44
CA TYR A 258 23.14 -6.20 24.47
C TYR A 258 22.53 -7.45 25.12
N LYS A 259 22.24 -8.49 24.33
CA LYS A 259 21.73 -9.77 24.85
C LYS A 259 22.72 -10.48 25.77
N ASN A 260 24.02 -10.32 25.53
CA ASN A 260 25.07 -10.90 26.37
C ASN A 260 25.29 -10.12 27.69
N TYR A 261 24.66 -8.95 27.87
CA TYR A 261 24.70 -8.16 29.10
C TYR A 261 23.54 -8.45 30.06
N LEU A 262 22.50 -9.17 29.61
CA LEU A 262 21.35 -9.62 30.40
C LEU A 262 21.64 -10.99 31.04
#